data_AF-A0A6L6LQT0-F1
#
_entry.id   AF-A0A6L6LQT0-F1
#
_cell.length_a   1.000
_cell.length_b   1.000
_cell.length_c   1.000
_cell.angle_alpha   90.00
_cell.angle_beta   90.00
_cell.angle_gamma   90.00
#
_symmetry.space_group_name_H-M   'P 1'
#
loop_
_entity.id
_entity.type
_entity.pdbx_description
1 polymer ?
#
loop_
_entity_poly.entity_id
_entity_poly.type
_entity_poly.pdbx_seq_one_letter_code
_entity_poly.pdbx_strand_id
1 'polypeptide(L)'
;MQEEQCKFLTHRLNAKAKESDYVISRKPNPAYLAAASFDPELVRRELQETCRAAKENGCTCELILKDVSTVQYHPERLAQWHKIAVEVAGEW
;
A
#
# COMPACT_ATOMS: atom_id res chain seq x y z
N MET A 1 -10.07 -3.42 16.02
CA MET A 1 -11.16 -3.81 15.09
C MET A 1 -10.87 -3.50 13.61
N GLN A 2 -9.90 -2.63 13.24
CA GLN A 2 -9.47 -2.48 11.84
C GLN A 2 -8.39 -3.51 11.38
N GLU A 3 -7.60 -4.08 12.31
CA GLU A 3 -6.58 -5.09 11.98
C GLU A 3 -7.16 -6.45 11.54
N GLU A 4 -8.33 -6.85 12.03
CA GLU A 4 -8.95 -8.13 11.65
C GLU A 4 -9.54 -8.12 10.23
N GLN A 5 -9.96 -6.95 9.74
CA GLN A 5 -10.43 -6.82 8.35
C GLN A 5 -9.31 -6.96 7.32
N CYS A 6 -8.05 -6.63 7.68
CA CYS A 6 -6.90 -6.90 6.81
C CYS A 6 -6.55 -8.39 6.75
N LYS A 7 -6.63 -9.13 7.88
CA LYS A 7 -6.35 -10.57 7.90
C LYS A 7 -7.36 -11.40 7.11
N PHE A 8 -8.62 -10.96 7.02
CA PHE A 8 -9.66 -11.70 6.32
C PHE A 8 -9.51 -11.69 4.79
N LEU A 9 -8.87 -10.66 4.22
CA LEU A 9 -8.49 -10.61 2.79
C LEU A 9 -7.22 -11.42 2.51
N THR A 10 -6.30 -11.54 3.47
CA THR A 10 -5.05 -12.32 3.32
C THR A 10 -5.29 -13.84 3.26
N HIS A 11 -6.34 -14.38 3.90
CA HIS A 11 -6.52 -15.84 4.00
C HIS A 11 -7.22 -16.50 2.79
N ARG A 12 -7.78 -15.72 1.86
CA ARG A 12 -8.56 -16.23 0.71
C ARG A 12 -8.28 -15.51 -0.62
N LEU A 13 -7.05 -15.04 -0.84
CA LEU A 13 -6.60 -14.89 -2.23
C LEU A 13 -6.38 -16.29 -2.78
N ASN A 14 -7.51 -16.87 -3.18
CA ASN A 14 -7.66 -18.24 -3.64
C ASN A 14 -6.67 -18.50 -4.77
N ALA A 15 -5.99 -19.63 -4.62
CA ALA A 15 -5.34 -20.34 -5.70
C ALA A 15 -6.14 -20.22 -7.01
N LYS A 16 -5.48 -19.74 -8.08
CA LYS A 16 -5.94 -19.78 -9.48
C LYS A 16 -7.04 -18.79 -9.91
N ALA A 17 -7.01 -17.53 -9.52
CA ALA A 17 -7.56 -16.50 -10.41
C ALA A 17 -6.51 -16.24 -11.50
N LYS A 18 -6.87 -16.44 -12.78
CA LYS A 18 -6.02 -16.08 -13.92
C LYS A 18 -5.64 -14.59 -13.78
N GLU A 19 -4.38 -14.27 -14.03
CA GLU A 19 -3.69 -12.97 -13.89
C GLU A 19 -4.42 -11.70 -14.40
N SER A 20 -5.56 -11.83 -15.10
CA SER A 20 -6.19 -10.75 -15.87
C SER A 20 -7.59 -10.31 -15.40
N ASP A 21 -8.26 -11.03 -14.49
CA ASP A 21 -9.67 -10.71 -14.18
C ASP A 21 -9.83 -9.78 -12.97
N TYR A 22 -8.81 -9.68 -12.11
CA TYR A 22 -8.91 -8.93 -10.85
C TYR A 22 -7.63 -8.18 -10.52
N VAL A 23 -7.79 -6.98 -9.96
CA VAL A 23 -6.71 -6.16 -9.40
C VAL A 23 -6.88 -6.10 -7.88
N ILE A 24 -5.81 -6.36 -7.15
CA ILE A 24 -5.78 -6.18 -5.69
C ILE A 24 -5.69 -4.68 -5.40
N SER A 25 -6.71 -4.14 -4.72
CA SER A 25 -6.71 -2.76 -4.24
C SER A 25 -6.12 -2.65 -2.84
N ARG A 26 -4.84 -2.30 -2.73
CA ARG A 26 -4.20 -2.10 -1.42
C ARG A 26 -4.35 -0.65 -0.96
N LYS A 27 -4.71 -0.50 0.32
CA LYS A 27 -4.77 0.78 1.04
C LYS A 27 -3.67 0.86 2.10
N PRO A 28 -2.51 1.47 1.80
CA PRO A 28 -1.40 1.61 2.73
C PRO A 28 -1.78 2.41 3.98
N ASN A 29 -1.03 2.22 5.06
CA ASN A 29 -1.37 2.83 6.34
C ASN A 29 -1.21 4.37 6.31
N PRO A 30 -2.30 5.15 6.41
CA PRO A 30 -2.21 6.62 6.37
C PRO A 30 -1.53 7.21 7.61
N ALA A 31 -1.42 6.46 8.72
CA ALA A 31 -0.82 6.93 9.97
C ALA A 31 0.65 7.33 9.80
N TYR A 32 1.37 6.78 8.82
CA TYR A 32 2.76 7.15 8.54
C TYR A 32 2.91 8.61 8.07
N LEU A 33 1.87 9.19 7.48
CA LEU A 33 1.88 10.61 7.09
C LEU A 33 1.46 11.53 8.24
N ALA A 34 0.70 11.02 9.21
CA ALA A 34 0.22 11.78 10.37
C ALA A 34 1.10 11.62 11.63
N ALA A 35 2.16 10.81 11.55
CA ALA A 35 3.10 10.59 12.64
C ALA A 35 3.91 11.85 12.98
N ALA A 36 4.41 11.96 14.22
CA ALA A 36 5.20 13.11 14.68
C ALA A 36 6.39 13.44 13.76
N SER A 37 7.02 12.41 13.19
CA SER A 37 8.04 12.51 12.15
C SER A 37 7.67 11.63 10.97
N PHE A 38 7.90 12.13 9.76
CA PHE A 38 7.73 11.34 8.54
C PHE A 38 8.99 10.49 8.30
N ASP A 39 8.80 9.17 8.18
CA ASP A 39 9.86 8.21 7.82
C ASP A 39 9.59 7.67 6.40
N PRO A 40 10.31 8.18 5.38
CA PRO A 40 10.18 7.71 4.00
C PRO A 40 10.46 6.21 3.83
N GLU A 41 11.38 5.66 4.63
CA GLU A 41 11.82 4.27 4.47
C GLU A 41 10.78 3.30 5.03
N LEU A 42 10.05 3.70 6.07
CA LEU A 42 8.90 2.94 6.56
C LEU A 42 7.80 2.82 5.49
N VAL A 43 7.50 3.92 4.80
CA VAL A 43 6.55 3.92 3.67
C VAL A 43 7.08 3.03 2.55
N ARG A 44 8.33 3.19 2.14
CA ARG A 44 8.93 2.40 1.05
C ARG A 44 8.82 0.90 1.31
N ARG A 45 9.21 0.46 2.52
CA ARG A 45 9.14 -0.95 2.91
C ARG A 45 7.73 -1.51 2.84
N GLU A 46 6.72 -0.80 3.37
CA GLU A 46 5.32 -1.26 3.31
C GLU A 46 4.85 -1.46 1.85
N LEU A 47 5.17 -0.51 0.97
CA LEU A 47 4.77 -0.58 -0.44
C LEU A 47 5.51 -1.70 -1.17
N GLN A 48 6.83 -1.85 -0.96
CA GLN A 48 7.62 -2.92 -1.56
C GLN A 48 7.17 -4.31 -1.10
N GLU A 49 6.83 -4.47 0.17
CA GLU A 49 6.28 -5.72 0.70
C GLU A 49 4.95 -6.08 0.05
N THR A 50 4.08 -5.08 -0.14
CA THR A 50 2.81 -5.27 -0.85
C THR A 50 3.07 -5.70 -2.30
N CYS A 51 3.94 -4.98 -3.01
CA CYS A 51 4.22 -5.25 -4.41
C CYS A 51 4.87 -6.62 -4.62
N ARG A 52 5.84 -6.97 -3.77
CA ARG A 52 6.48 -8.28 -3.77
C ARG A 52 5.46 -9.40 -3.55
N ALA A 53 4.59 -9.28 -2.54
CA ALA A 53 3.57 -10.28 -2.27
C ALA A 53 2.61 -10.46 -3.45
N ALA A 54 2.18 -9.37 -4.09
CA ALA A 54 1.32 -9.45 -5.25
C ALA A 54 2.03 -10.09 -6.47
N LYS A 55 3.29 -9.73 -6.73
CA LYS A 55 4.12 -10.35 -7.78
C LYS A 55 4.34 -11.85 -7.56
N GLU A 56 4.68 -12.26 -6.34
CA GLU A 56 4.88 -13.67 -5.96
C GLU A 56 3.61 -14.52 -6.13
N ASN A 57 2.43 -13.90 -6.03
CA ASN A 57 1.14 -14.56 -6.19
C ASN A 57 0.53 -14.39 -7.60
N GLY A 58 1.27 -13.83 -8.56
CA GLY A 58 0.77 -13.60 -9.92
C GLY A 58 -0.46 -12.68 -9.97
N CYS A 59 -0.49 -11.67 -9.10
CA CYS A 59 -1.61 -10.74 -8.98
C CYS A 59 -1.19 -9.32 -9.37
N THR A 60 -2.02 -8.64 -10.17
CA THR A 60 -1.89 -7.19 -10.38
C THR A 60 -2.34 -6.47 -9.11
N CYS A 61 -1.61 -5.43 -8.71
CA CYS A 61 -1.89 -4.64 -7.51
C CYS A 61 -1.95 -3.15 -7.84
N GLU A 62 -2.93 -2.45 -7.26
CA GLU A 62 -2.98 -0.99 -7.22
C GLU A 62 -2.72 -0.50 -5.79
N LEU A 63 -1.95 0.59 -5.67
CA LEU A 63 -1.68 1.26 -4.40
C LEU A 63 -2.52 2.54 -4.34
N ILE A 64 -3.48 2.58 -3.41
CA ILE A 64 -4.36 3.74 -3.24
C ILE A 64 -4.25 4.23 -1.80
N LEU A 65 -3.70 5.44 -1.62
CA LEU A 65 -3.75 6.12 -0.33
C LEU A 65 -5.15 6.73 -0.15
N LYS A 66 -5.92 6.21 0.81
CA LYS A 66 -7.27 6.68 1.13
C LYS A 66 -7.33 7.27 2.54
N ASP A 67 -8.28 8.18 2.76
CA ASP A 67 -8.65 8.74 4.06
C ASP A 67 -7.53 9.55 4.74
N VAL A 68 -7.00 10.54 4.01
CA VAL A 68 -5.99 11.51 4.48
C VAL A 68 -6.63 12.71 5.20
N SER A 69 -7.46 12.44 6.20
CA SER A 69 -8.16 13.50 6.96
C SER A 69 -7.21 14.37 7.79
N THR A 70 -6.02 13.86 8.10
CA THR A 70 -4.96 14.60 8.78
C THR A 70 -3.59 14.15 8.30
N VAL A 71 -2.71 15.12 8.10
CA VAL A 71 -1.29 14.95 7.79
C VAL A 71 -0.44 15.79 8.74
N GLN A 72 -0.97 16.06 9.94
CA GLN A 72 -0.32 16.87 10.98
C GLN A 72 0.14 18.26 10.49
N TYR A 73 -0.64 18.92 9.63
CA TYR A 73 -0.30 20.19 8.97
C TYR A 73 0.91 20.14 8.01
N HIS A 74 1.31 18.94 7.57
CA HIS A 74 2.40 18.70 6.63
C HIS A 74 1.90 18.09 5.30
N PRO A 75 1.20 18.86 4.45
CA PRO A 75 0.67 18.36 3.17
C PRO A 75 1.74 17.86 2.19
N GLU A 76 2.99 18.34 2.30
CA GLU A 76 4.12 17.89 1.51
C GLU A 76 4.41 16.39 1.66
N ARG A 77 4.02 15.78 2.79
CA ARG A 77 4.17 14.34 3.03
C ARG A 77 3.35 13.51 2.04
N LEU A 78 2.25 14.04 1.50
CA LEU A 78 1.47 13.39 0.44
C LEU A 78 2.26 13.30 -0.86
N ALA A 79 2.96 14.38 -1.22
CA ALA A 79 3.82 14.40 -2.40
C ALA A 79 5.03 13.48 -2.23
N GLN A 80 5.62 13.44 -1.02
CA GLN A 80 6.70 12.50 -0.70
C GLN A 80 6.24 11.05 -0.77
N TRP A 81 5.07 10.73 -0.20
CA TRP A 81 4.47 9.40 -0.31
C TRP A 81 4.21 9.03 -1.77
N HIS A 82 3.63 9.93 -2.56
CA HIS A 82 3.37 9.71 -3.98
C HIS A 82 4.66 9.40 -4.75
N LYS A 83 5.72 10.17 -4.51
CA LYS A 83 7.03 9.93 -5.13
C LYS A 83 7.56 8.53 -4.82
N ILE A 84 7.50 8.12 -3.56
CA ILE A 84 7.93 6.77 -3.14
C ILE A 84 7.06 5.70 -3.81
N ALA A 85 5.75 5.90 -3.86
CA ALA A 85 4.83 4.95 -4.50
C ALA A 85 5.11 4.77 -6.00
N VAL A 86 5.40 5.85 -6.72
CA VAL A 86 5.78 5.80 -8.15
C VAL A 86 7.12 5.08 -8.33
N GLU A 87 8.11 5.38 -7.49
CA GLU A 87 9.42 4.71 -7.54
C GLU A 87 9.28 3.20 -7.33
N VAL A 88 8.56 2.79 -6.27
CA VAL A 88 8.31 1.36 -5.97
C VAL A 88 7.50 0.68 -7.08
N ALA A 89 6.49 1.34 -7.63
CA ALA A 89 5.72 0.79 -8.75
C ALA A 89 6.57 0.65 -10.04
N GLY A 90 7.56 1.52 -10.24
CA GLY A 90 8.52 1.44 -11.35
C GLY A 90 9.56 0.32 -11.19
N GLU A 91 9.73 -0.23 -9.98
CA GLU A 91 10.59 -1.38 -9.69
C GLU A 91 9.91 -2.73 -10.02
N TRP A 92 8.64 -2.72 -10.45
CA TRP A 92 7.82 -3.91 -10.68
C TRP A 92 8.32 -4.82 -11.81
#